data_AF-A0A938SJE4-F1
#
_entry.id   AF-A0A938SJE4-F1
#
_cell.length_a   1.000
_cell.length_b   1.000
_cell.length_c   1.000
_cell.angle_alpha   90.00
_cell.angle_beta   90.00
_cell.angle_gamma   90.00
#
_symmetry.space_group_name_H-M   'P 1'
#
loop_
_entity.id
_entity.type
_entity.pdbx_description
1 polymer ?
#
loop_
_entity_poly.entity_id
_entity_poly.type
_entity_poly.pdbx_seq_one_letter_code
_entity_poly.pdbx_strand_id
1 'polypeptide(L)'
;MDKRAILAFALCIAVLVLYSTFILPRIVPPKKPATPPETPPAAPQGKAEPAPETPAPKPAQPVAAPTGEVKEAPKPAAPPPQALTKPPKPAQDFILENDVLRTVWTTRGAALKSVTLKKYKDGDARHVLELLKPIQDDLFSLILTDVTTRDPRVQTPLASADFDALPDSDGHSLTFRAALAGSDDKGELELTKTLSLEPGKYHVHVEVGLKNVAESALHPSYTLSAAAGIISESPLYDDITAIIAHGRNNGSLSVSRYPPAKLKEAAKVSQDGSSNSN
;
A
#
# COMPACT_ATOMS: atom_id res chain seq x y z
N MET A 1 -24.55 -24.94 -46.53
CA MET A 1 -24.69 -24.06 -45.34
C MET A 1 -26.07 -23.43 -45.38
N ASP A 2 -26.85 -23.56 -44.31
CA ASP A 2 -28.20 -23.01 -44.25
C ASP A 2 -28.18 -21.48 -44.39
N LYS A 3 -29.08 -20.92 -45.21
CA LYS A 3 -29.18 -19.47 -45.46
C LYS A 3 -29.33 -18.66 -44.16
N ARG A 4 -29.94 -19.27 -43.15
CA ARG A 4 -30.10 -18.70 -41.80
C ARG A 4 -28.77 -18.62 -41.03
N ALA A 5 -27.91 -19.62 -41.19
CA ALA A 5 -26.58 -19.62 -40.57
C ALA A 5 -25.67 -18.55 -41.22
N ILE A 6 -25.75 -18.40 -42.55
CA ILE A 6 -25.01 -17.35 -43.28
C ILE A 6 -25.50 -15.96 -42.86
N LEU A 7 -26.83 -15.77 -42.74
CA LEU A 7 -27.40 -14.49 -42.30
C LEU A 7 -27.01 -14.15 -40.85
N ALA A 8 -27.04 -15.12 -39.94
CA ALA A 8 -26.62 -14.94 -38.55
C ALA A 8 -25.13 -14.57 -38.46
N PHE A 9 -24.28 -15.21 -39.27
CA PHE A 9 -22.85 -14.91 -39.31
C PHE A 9 -22.57 -13.50 -39.84
N ALA A 10 -23.25 -13.10 -40.92
CA ALA A 10 -23.16 -11.74 -41.46
C ALA A 10 -23.62 -10.68 -40.45
N LEU A 11 -24.69 -10.96 -39.70
CA LEU A 11 -25.22 -10.05 -38.68
C LEU A 11 -24.25 -9.93 -37.48
N CYS A 12 -23.61 -11.03 -37.08
CA CYS A 12 -22.60 -11.04 -36.03
C CYS A 12 -21.37 -10.19 -36.41
N ILE A 13 -20.89 -10.33 -37.66
CA ILE A 13 -19.80 -9.49 -38.18
C ILE A 13 -20.20 -8.01 -38.20
N ALA A 14 -21.42 -7.70 -38.66
CA ALA A 14 -21.91 -6.32 -38.69
C ALA A 14 -21.94 -5.67 -37.30
N VAL A 15 -22.38 -6.40 -36.28
CA VAL A 15 -22.39 -5.93 -34.88
C VAL A 15 -20.97 -5.69 -34.36
N LEU A 16 -20.03 -6.60 -34.63
CA LEU A 16 -18.62 -6.44 -34.22
C LEU A 16 -17.95 -5.24 -34.88
N VAL A 17 -18.22 -5.00 -36.17
CA VAL A 17 -17.70 -3.83 -36.90
C VAL A 17 -18.29 -2.55 -36.34
N LEU A 18 -19.59 -2.51 -36.04
CA LEU A 18 -20.24 -1.33 -35.47
C LEU A 18 -19.69 -1.03 -34.05
N TYR A 19 -19.48 -2.07 -33.24
CA TYR A 19 -18.88 -1.94 -31.92
C TYR A 19 -17.43 -1.44 -32.00
N SER A 20 -16.61 -1.98 -32.91
CA SER A 20 -15.21 -1.57 -33.04
C SER A 20 -15.03 -0.15 -33.59
N THR A 21 -15.91 0.29 -34.49
CA THR A 21 -15.80 1.61 -35.14
C THR A 21 -16.47 2.74 -34.36
N PHE A 22 -17.57 2.49 -33.66
CA PHE A 22 -18.32 3.55 -32.98
C PHE A 22 -18.17 3.56 -31.45
N ILE A 23 -18.00 2.41 -30.82
CA ILE A 23 -17.99 2.29 -29.35
C ILE A 23 -16.55 2.28 -28.83
N LEU A 24 -15.66 1.47 -29.41
CA LEU A 24 -14.25 1.38 -29.00
C LEU A 24 -13.49 2.72 -28.98
N PRO A 25 -13.54 3.58 -30.01
CA PRO A 25 -12.81 4.85 -30.00
C PRO A 25 -13.42 5.91 -29.06
N ARG A 26 -14.64 5.69 -28.53
CA ARG A 26 -15.22 6.53 -27.47
C ARG A 26 -14.76 6.14 -26.07
N ILE A 27 -14.37 4.89 -25.86
CA ILE A 27 -14.00 4.35 -24.54
C ILE A 27 -12.47 4.29 -24.38
N VAL A 28 -11.73 4.09 -25.48
CA VAL A 28 -10.28 3.94 -25.46
C VAL A 28 -9.62 5.15 -26.14
N PRO A 29 -8.82 5.98 -25.43
CA PRO A 29 -8.08 7.06 -26.07
C PRO A 29 -7.05 6.49 -27.08
N PRO A 30 -6.81 7.17 -28.22
CA PRO A 30 -5.91 6.67 -29.26
C PRO A 30 -4.50 6.48 -28.69
N LYS A 31 -3.94 5.26 -28.87
CA LYS A 31 -2.51 5.01 -28.66
C LYS A 31 -1.73 5.92 -29.59
N LYS A 32 -0.89 6.79 -29.02
CA LYS A 32 0.11 7.56 -29.77
C LYS A 32 0.96 6.59 -30.61
N PRO A 33 1.33 6.94 -31.85
CA PRO A 33 2.22 6.13 -32.66
C PRO A 33 3.51 5.84 -31.88
N ALA A 34 3.81 4.55 -31.70
CA ALA A 34 5.13 4.12 -31.28
C ALA A 34 6.12 4.47 -32.39
N THR A 35 7.19 5.16 -32.02
CA THR A 35 8.39 5.33 -32.82
C THR A 35 8.86 3.95 -33.31
N PRO A 36 9.26 3.78 -34.59
CA PRO A 36 9.75 2.50 -35.09
C PRO A 36 10.96 2.02 -34.28
N PRO A 37 11.06 0.72 -33.97
CA PRO A 37 12.25 0.15 -33.35
C PRO A 37 13.45 0.29 -34.30
N GLU A 38 14.56 0.84 -33.79
CA GLU A 38 15.85 0.76 -34.48
C GLU A 38 16.22 -0.70 -34.71
N THR A 39 16.64 -0.98 -35.94
CA THR A 39 17.11 -2.29 -36.40
C THR A 39 18.52 -2.53 -35.83
N PRO A 40 18.78 -3.64 -35.12
CA PRO A 40 20.14 -4.02 -34.77
C PRO A 40 20.93 -4.38 -36.03
N PRO A 41 22.20 -3.93 -36.19
CA PRO A 41 23.01 -4.30 -37.34
C PRO A 41 23.26 -5.81 -37.38
N ALA A 42 23.11 -6.38 -38.58
CA ALA A 42 23.42 -7.77 -38.90
C ALA A 42 24.91 -8.09 -38.68
N ALA A 43 25.19 -9.18 -37.98
CA ALA A 43 26.51 -9.81 -37.94
C ALA A 43 26.72 -10.68 -39.20
N PRO A 44 27.90 -10.67 -39.84
CA PRO A 44 28.18 -11.58 -40.97
C PRO A 44 28.40 -13.02 -40.50
N GLN A 45 27.73 -13.96 -41.19
CA GLN A 45 28.03 -15.39 -41.13
C GLN A 45 29.34 -15.71 -41.88
N GLY A 46 30.19 -16.54 -41.27
CA GLY A 46 31.32 -17.21 -41.91
C GLY A 46 31.61 -18.53 -41.21
N LYS A 47 31.50 -19.63 -41.95
CA LYS A 47 31.35 -21.03 -41.54
C LYS A 47 32.70 -21.77 -41.53
N ALA A 48 32.96 -22.63 -40.54
CA ALA A 48 33.55 -23.98 -40.70
C ALA A 48 33.74 -24.70 -39.35
N GLU A 49 33.16 -25.89 -39.23
CA GLU A 49 33.44 -26.94 -38.23
C GLU A 49 34.60 -27.85 -38.73
N PRO A 50 35.28 -28.69 -37.90
CA PRO A 50 34.68 -29.90 -37.32
C PRO A 50 35.06 -30.24 -35.84
N ALA A 51 34.20 -31.07 -35.22
CA ALA A 51 34.23 -31.75 -33.91
C ALA A 51 35.38 -32.80 -33.74
N PRO A 52 35.46 -33.69 -32.69
CA PRO A 52 34.65 -33.95 -31.45
C PRO A 52 35.56 -34.05 -30.17
N GLU A 53 35.18 -34.32 -28.91
CA GLU A 53 34.51 -35.47 -28.27
C GLU A 53 34.20 -35.19 -26.78
N THR A 54 33.21 -35.91 -26.22
CA THR A 54 32.89 -36.04 -24.78
C THR A 54 33.83 -37.07 -24.12
N PRO A 55 34.14 -36.99 -22.80
CA PRO A 55 33.46 -37.93 -21.87
C PRO A 55 33.23 -37.42 -20.42
N ALA A 56 32.03 -37.72 -19.91
CA ALA A 56 31.59 -38.27 -18.61
C ALA A 56 32.15 -37.81 -17.21
N PRO A 57 31.38 -38.02 -16.10
CA PRO A 57 31.52 -37.28 -14.84
C PRO A 57 32.07 -38.06 -13.61
N LYS A 58 32.65 -37.29 -12.65
CA LYS A 58 32.86 -37.47 -11.18
C LYS A 58 33.68 -38.70 -10.67
N PRO A 59 34.44 -38.61 -9.54
CA PRO A 59 33.90 -38.49 -8.16
C PRO A 59 34.71 -37.56 -7.20
N ALA A 60 34.30 -37.49 -5.92
CA ALA A 60 34.64 -36.47 -4.92
C ALA A 60 35.80 -36.80 -3.93
N GLN A 61 36.50 -35.72 -3.48
CA GLN A 61 37.17 -35.42 -2.16
C GLN A 61 38.24 -36.38 -1.56
N PRO A 62 39.21 -35.95 -0.70
CA PRO A 62 39.08 -34.97 0.39
C PRO A 62 40.28 -34.01 0.75
N VAL A 63 39.92 -32.93 1.48
CA VAL A 63 40.60 -32.11 2.53
C VAL A 63 42.14 -31.91 2.53
N ALA A 64 42.58 -30.64 2.48
CA ALA A 64 43.57 -30.03 3.40
C ALA A 64 43.61 -28.49 3.27
N ALA A 65 43.48 -27.79 4.40
CA ALA A 65 43.87 -26.38 4.62
C ALA A 65 45.40 -26.31 4.91
N PRO A 66 46.13 -25.16 4.94
CA PRO A 66 45.66 -23.84 5.38
C PRO A 66 46.26 -22.58 4.69
N THR A 67 45.74 -21.44 5.15
CA THR A 67 46.39 -20.12 5.33
C THR A 67 46.16 -19.03 4.28
N GLY A 68 45.39 -18.01 4.72
CA GLY A 68 45.72 -16.59 4.58
C GLY A 68 45.36 -15.89 3.28
N GLU A 69 44.36 -14.99 3.32
CA GLU A 69 44.58 -13.54 3.17
C GLU A 69 43.26 -12.74 3.22
N VAL A 70 43.22 -11.82 4.19
CA VAL A 70 42.64 -10.46 4.18
C VAL A 70 41.19 -10.24 3.70
N LYS A 71 40.29 -10.39 4.68
CA LYS A 71 39.30 -9.39 5.16
C LYS A 71 39.08 -8.14 4.29
N GLU A 72 38.08 -8.19 3.40
CA GLU A 72 37.44 -6.99 2.84
C GLU A 72 36.24 -6.61 3.72
N ALA A 73 36.18 -5.34 4.12
CA ALA A 73 35.24 -4.81 5.10
C ALA A 73 33.80 -4.77 4.55
N PRO A 74 32.78 -5.07 5.37
CA PRO A 74 31.39 -4.91 4.93
C PRO A 74 31.04 -3.43 4.76
N LYS A 75 30.47 -3.15 3.58
CA LYS A 75 29.79 -1.93 3.14
C LYS A 75 28.96 -1.28 4.27
N PRO A 76 28.97 0.05 4.44
CA PRO A 76 28.22 0.73 5.50
C PRO A 76 26.76 0.29 5.52
N ALA A 77 26.32 -0.15 6.70
CA ALA A 77 24.92 -0.40 7.00
C ALA A 77 24.09 0.84 6.70
N ALA A 78 22.89 0.62 6.17
CA ALA A 78 21.85 1.64 6.13
C ALA A 78 21.69 2.26 7.53
N PRO A 79 21.41 3.58 7.63
CA PRO A 79 21.20 4.21 8.92
C PRO A 79 20.13 3.44 9.71
N PRO A 80 20.28 3.32 11.04
CA PRO A 80 19.31 2.61 11.87
C PRO A 80 17.92 3.21 11.64
N PRO A 81 16.85 2.40 11.63
CA PRO A 81 15.49 2.93 11.57
C PRO A 81 15.34 3.94 12.69
N GLN A 82 14.87 5.16 12.36
CA GLN A 82 14.57 6.17 13.36
C GLN A 82 13.68 5.53 14.41
N ALA A 83 14.25 5.37 15.61
CA ALA A 83 13.67 4.52 16.62
C ALA A 83 12.37 5.13 17.10
N LEU A 84 11.30 4.34 17.11
CA LEU A 84 10.14 4.65 17.93
C LEU A 84 10.64 4.75 19.38
N THR A 85 10.20 5.76 20.12
CA THR A 85 10.76 6.14 21.43
C THR A 85 10.50 5.14 22.56
N LYS A 86 9.96 3.95 22.29
CA LYS A 86 9.43 3.02 23.29
C LYS A 86 9.95 1.59 23.08
N PRO A 87 10.35 0.88 24.16
CA PRO A 87 10.69 -0.54 24.07
C PRO A 87 9.50 -1.37 23.59
N PRO A 88 9.74 -2.48 22.86
CA PRO A 88 8.68 -3.28 22.26
C PRO A 88 7.76 -3.85 23.34
N LYS A 89 6.45 -3.60 23.21
CA LYS A 89 5.40 -4.12 24.08
C LYS A 89 4.79 -5.38 23.42
N PRO A 90 4.28 -6.36 24.19
CA PRO A 90 3.46 -7.41 23.62
C PRO A 90 2.28 -6.82 22.83
N ALA A 91 2.09 -7.33 21.61
CA ALA A 91 0.97 -6.93 20.76
C ALA A 91 -0.36 -7.27 21.47
N GLN A 92 -1.31 -6.34 21.41
CA GLN A 92 -2.64 -6.51 21.97
C GLN A 92 -3.67 -6.42 20.85
N ASP A 93 -4.72 -7.22 20.98
CA ASP A 93 -5.82 -7.26 20.03
C ASP A 93 -7.05 -6.54 20.58
N PHE A 94 -7.75 -5.83 19.71
CA PHE A 94 -8.96 -5.07 19.99
C PHE A 94 -10.06 -5.46 19.02
N ILE A 95 -11.29 -5.55 19.52
CA ILE A 95 -12.45 -5.94 18.72
C ILE A 95 -13.31 -4.70 18.50
N LEU A 96 -13.69 -4.48 17.23
CA LEU A 96 -14.69 -3.47 16.86
C LEU A 96 -15.85 -4.20 16.18
N GLU A 97 -17.07 -4.00 16.69
CA GLU A 97 -18.23 -4.78 16.27
C GLU A 97 -19.51 -3.92 16.14
N ASN A 98 -20.33 -4.23 15.14
CA ASN A 98 -21.71 -3.78 15.01
C ASN A 98 -22.64 -5.01 14.79
N ASP A 99 -23.88 -4.80 14.39
CA ASP A 99 -24.87 -5.87 14.18
C ASP A 99 -24.59 -6.79 12.96
N VAL A 100 -23.75 -6.36 12.01
CA VAL A 100 -23.46 -7.08 10.76
C VAL A 100 -21.99 -7.48 10.57
N LEU A 101 -21.06 -6.82 11.27
CA LEU A 101 -19.63 -6.91 11.08
C LEU A 101 -18.90 -7.01 12.42
N ARG A 102 -17.91 -7.89 12.49
CA ARG A 102 -16.94 -7.96 13.58
C ARG A 102 -15.52 -7.90 13.01
N THR A 103 -14.68 -7.03 13.55
CA THR A 103 -13.30 -6.84 13.10
C THR A 103 -12.34 -6.97 14.27
N VAL A 104 -11.16 -7.53 14.03
CA VAL A 104 -10.10 -7.67 15.03
C VAL A 104 -8.88 -6.90 14.58
N TRP A 105 -8.39 -6.00 15.42
CA TRP A 105 -7.28 -5.09 15.17
C TRP A 105 -6.15 -5.34 16.15
N THR A 106 -4.91 -5.08 15.75
CA THR A 106 -3.75 -5.23 16.63
C THR A 106 -2.97 -3.92 16.79
N THR A 107 -2.39 -3.73 17.97
CA THR A 107 -1.49 -2.60 18.25
C THR A 107 -0.22 -2.64 17.42
N ARG A 108 0.17 -3.82 16.90
CA ARG A 108 1.34 -3.96 16.03
C ARG A 108 0.99 -3.49 14.61
N GLY A 109 1.60 -2.39 14.16
CA GLY A 109 1.32 -1.79 12.85
C GLY A 109 -0.10 -1.19 12.70
N ALA A 110 -0.86 -1.09 13.81
CA ALA A 110 -2.26 -0.66 13.81
C ALA A 110 -3.12 -1.41 12.77
N ALA A 111 -2.91 -2.72 12.65
CA ALA A 111 -3.34 -3.51 11.50
C ALA A 111 -4.62 -4.33 11.76
N LEU A 112 -5.34 -4.64 10.69
CA LEU A 112 -6.52 -5.50 10.65
C LEU A 112 -6.11 -6.97 10.56
N LYS A 113 -6.43 -7.74 11.60
CA LYS A 113 -6.16 -9.19 11.66
C LYS A 113 -7.25 -10.01 11.00
N SER A 114 -8.52 -9.72 11.29
CA SER A 114 -9.63 -10.49 10.73
C SER A 114 -10.93 -9.71 10.62
N VAL A 115 -11.80 -10.18 9.73
CA VAL A 115 -13.14 -9.64 9.49
C VAL A 115 -14.14 -10.79 9.38
N THR A 116 -15.21 -10.71 10.17
CA THR A 116 -16.33 -11.66 10.18
C THR A 116 -17.62 -10.96 9.77
N LEU A 117 -18.30 -11.50 8.76
CA LEU A 117 -19.59 -11.01 8.27
C LEU A 117 -20.74 -11.78 8.95
N LYS A 118 -21.32 -11.21 10.00
CA LYS A 118 -22.27 -11.86 10.93
C LYS A 118 -23.53 -12.42 10.27
N LYS A 119 -23.91 -11.89 9.10
CA LYS A 119 -25.12 -12.30 8.36
C LYS A 119 -24.88 -13.35 7.28
N TYR A 120 -23.62 -13.73 7.06
CA TYR A 120 -23.25 -14.68 6.02
C TYR A 120 -22.69 -15.96 6.62
N LYS A 121 -22.86 -17.06 5.89
CA LYS A 121 -22.25 -18.34 6.20
C LYS A 121 -21.07 -18.60 5.28
N ASP A 122 -20.13 -19.41 5.76
CA ASP A 122 -19.05 -19.97 4.94
C ASP A 122 -19.59 -20.90 3.84
N GLY A 123 -18.70 -21.34 2.95
CA GLY A 123 -19.08 -22.11 1.76
C GLY A 123 -19.75 -23.45 2.05
N ASP A 124 -19.54 -24.04 3.23
CA ASP A 124 -20.19 -25.28 3.68
C ASP A 124 -21.43 -25.04 4.56
N ALA A 125 -21.80 -23.76 4.76
CA ALA A 125 -22.92 -23.27 5.55
C ALA A 125 -22.88 -23.63 7.05
N ARG A 126 -21.72 -24.00 7.60
CA ARG A 126 -21.59 -24.43 9.01
C ARG A 126 -21.28 -23.29 9.95
N HIS A 127 -20.44 -22.34 9.54
CA HIS A 127 -19.95 -21.27 10.40
C HIS A 127 -20.31 -19.89 9.83
N VAL A 128 -20.19 -18.87 10.67
CA VAL A 128 -20.30 -17.49 10.19
C VAL A 128 -19.09 -17.21 9.28
N LEU A 129 -19.33 -16.51 8.17
CA LEU A 129 -18.28 -16.19 7.21
C LEU A 129 -17.22 -15.29 7.82
N GLU A 130 -16.00 -15.80 7.93
CA GLU A 130 -14.80 -15.01 8.17
C GLU A 130 -14.18 -14.65 6.82
N LEU A 131 -14.44 -13.42 6.36
CA LEU A 131 -14.02 -12.93 5.05
C LEU A 131 -12.49 -12.77 4.98
N LEU A 132 -11.90 -12.22 6.05
CA LEU A 132 -10.47 -11.95 6.12
C LEU A 132 -9.89 -12.69 7.31
N LYS A 133 -8.82 -13.43 7.04
CA LYS A 133 -8.01 -14.15 8.02
C LYS A 133 -6.57 -13.64 7.92
N PRO A 134 -5.77 -13.73 8.98
CA PRO A 134 -4.33 -13.53 8.87
C PRO A 134 -3.77 -14.46 7.79
N ILE A 135 -2.99 -13.90 6.86
CA ILE A 135 -2.37 -14.70 5.78
C ILE A 135 -1.31 -15.63 6.38
N GLN A 136 -0.55 -15.10 7.34
CA GLN A 136 0.44 -15.77 8.18
C GLN A 136 0.68 -14.89 9.42
N ASP A 137 1.51 -15.37 10.35
CA ASP A 137 1.96 -14.57 11.48
C ASP A 137 2.56 -13.24 11.00
N ASP A 138 2.13 -12.15 11.62
CA ASP A 138 2.57 -10.76 11.36
C ASP A 138 2.32 -10.20 9.95
N LEU A 139 1.57 -10.90 9.06
CA LEU A 139 1.05 -10.32 7.81
C LEU A 139 -0.44 -10.01 7.94
N PHE A 140 -0.71 -8.76 8.30
CA PHE A 140 -2.04 -8.21 8.50
C PHE A 140 -2.45 -7.25 7.38
N SER A 141 -3.75 -6.98 7.29
CA SER A 141 -4.31 -6.05 6.31
C SER A 141 -4.49 -4.63 6.88
N LEU A 142 -4.75 -3.64 6.03
CA LEU A 142 -4.86 -2.23 6.38
C LEU A 142 -3.75 -1.77 7.32
N ILE A 143 -2.53 -2.24 7.11
CA ILE A 143 -1.37 -1.97 7.95
C ILE A 143 -0.71 -0.66 7.51
N LEU A 144 -0.30 0.17 8.47
CA LEU A 144 0.58 1.31 8.19
C LEU A 144 1.99 0.77 8.06
N THR A 145 2.55 0.78 6.85
CA THR A 145 3.84 0.14 6.58
C THR A 145 5.01 1.06 6.84
N ASP A 146 4.86 2.33 6.51
CA ASP A 146 5.91 3.33 6.57
C ASP A 146 5.33 4.75 6.58
N VAL A 147 6.18 5.66 7.03
CA VAL A 147 5.98 7.10 6.98
C VAL A 147 7.30 7.76 6.58
N THR A 148 7.22 8.79 5.75
CA THR A 148 8.35 9.63 5.36
C THR A 148 8.05 11.06 5.77
N THR A 149 9.01 11.84 6.26
CA THR A 149 8.79 13.21 6.75
C THR A 149 9.48 14.28 5.92
N ARG A 150 10.78 14.13 5.64
CA ARG A 150 11.62 15.18 5.03
C ARG A 150 12.32 14.72 3.76
N ASP A 151 13.02 13.60 3.83
CA ASP A 151 13.62 12.95 2.66
C ASP A 151 12.77 11.72 2.32
N PRO A 152 12.16 11.65 1.12
CA PRO A 152 11.40 10.46 0.71
C PRO A 152 12.26 9.18 0.63
N ARG A 153 13.59 9.31 0.67
CA ARG A 153 14.52 8.17 0.79
C ARG A 153 14.65 7.63 2.21
N VAL A 154 14.24 8.40 3.22
CA VAL A 154 14.29 8.00 4.64
C VAL A 154 12.88 7.64 5.07
N GLN A 155 12.63 6.33 5.14
CA GLN A 155 11.37 5.74 5.58
C GLN A 155 11.51 5.27 7.01
N THR A 156 10.55 5.66 7.86
CA THR A 156 10.40 5.09 9.20
C THR A 156 9.47 3.89 9.10
N PRO A 157 9.96 2.65 9.32
CA PRO A 157 9.14 1.46 9.21
C PRO A 157 8.11 1.41 10.34
N LEU A 158 6.84 1.21 9.97
CA LEU A 158 5.70 1.16 10.88
C LEU A 158 5.06 -0.23 10.98
N ALA A 159 5.34 -1.14 10.04
CA ALA A 159 4.72 -2.46 10.03
C ALA A 159 4.91 -3.24 11.35
N SER A 160 6.09 -3.13 11.95
CA SER A 160 6.42 -3.76 13.23
C SER A 160 6.36 -2.80 14.43
N ALA A 161 5.85 -1.57 14.24
CA ALA A 161 5.73 -0.56 15.28
C ALA A 161 4.64 -0.91 16.29
N ASP A 162 4.86 -0.56 17.55
CA ASP A 162 3.81 -0.63 18.58
C ASP A 162 3.05 0.69 18.67
N PHE A 163 1.73 0.62 18.53
CA PHE A 163 0.82 1.74 18.73
C PHE A 163 0.15 1.64 20.09
N ASP A 164 -0.06 2.78 20.74
CA ASP A 164 -0.98 2.87 21.87
C ASP A 164 -2.41 2.87 21.33
N ALA A 165 -3.28 2.03 21.91
CA ALA A 165 -4.68 1.91 21.51
C ALA A 165 -5.61 2.60 22.51
N LEU A 166 -6.55 3.35 21.98
CA LEU A 166 -7.52 4.17 22.69
C LEU A 166 -8.92 3.79 22.18
N PRO A 167 -9.54 2.73 22.74
CA PRO A 167 -10.93 2.41 22.42
C PRO A 167 -11.86 3.51 22.97
N ASP A 168 -12.90 3.85 22.22
CA ASP A 168 -13.93 4.76 22.71
C ASP A 168 -14.88 4.03 23.68
N SER A 169 -15.51 4.82 24.55
CA SER A 169 -16.47 4.38 25.55
C SER A 169 -17.71 3.69 24.97
N ASP A 170 -18.07 3.99 23.72
CA ASP A 170 -19.20 3.41 23.01
C ASP A 170 -18.90 2.04 22.37
N GLY A 171 -17.62 1.66 22.29
CA GLY A 171 -17.18 0.41 21.66
C GLY A 171 -17.33 0.36 20.14
N HIS A 172 -17.64 1.48 19.48
CA HIS A 172 -17.80 1.58 18.03
C HIS A 172 -16.67 2.36 17.34
N SER A 173 -15.80 2.98 18.12
CA SER A 173 -14.59 3.64 17.64
C SER A 173 -13.32 3.12 18.34
N LEU A 174 -12.21 3.06 17.60
CA LEU A 174 -10.89 2.69 18.11
C LEU A 174 -9.82 3.57 17.47
N THR A 175 -9.01 4.25 18.29
CA THR A 175 -7.89 5.07 17.82
C THR A 175 -6.56 4.46 18.20
N PHE A 176 -5.71 4.22 17.20
CA PHE A 176 -4.29 3.91 17.39
C PHE A 176 -3.47 5.19 17.31
N ARG A 177 -2.47 5.32 18.18
CA ARG A 177 -1.59 6.49 18.26
C ARG A 177 -0.13 6.06 18.35
N ALA A 178 0.72 6.72 17.59
CA ALA A 178 2.18 6.61 17.70
C ALA A 178 2.82 8.00 17.63
N ALA A 179 3.85 8.22 18.46
CA ALA A 179 4.74 9.35 18.33
C ALA A 179 6.01 8.89 17.61
N LEU A 180 6.38 9.58 16.54
CA LEU A 180 7.57 9.27 15.75
C LEU A 180 8.70 10.17 16.22
N ALA A 181 9.82 9.57 16.62
CA ALA A 181 10.93 10.27 17.22
C ALA A 181 11.49 11.37 16.31
N GLY A 182 11.75 12.51 16.92
CA GLY A 182 12.66 13.53 16.40
C GLY A 182 13.98 13.52 17.14
N SER A 183 14.86 14.46 16.84
CA SER A 183 16.17 14.61 17.50
C SER A 183 16.13 14.91 19.01
N ASP A 184 14.96 15.26 19.55
CA ASP A 184 14.80 15.99 20.80
C ASP A 184 13.73 15.40 21.75
N ASP A 185 13.52 14.07 21.70
CA ASP A 185 12.68 13.24 22.59
C ASP A 185 11.18 13.62 22.70
N LYS A 186 10.75 14.74 22.12
CA LYS A 186 9.35 15.19 22.08
C LYS A 186 8.53 14.58 20.93
N GLY A 187 9.20 13.86 20.02
CA GLY A 187 8.62 13.41 18.75
C GLY A 187 8.46 14.56 17.76
N GLU A 188 8.70 14.29 16.47
CA GLU A 188 8.54 15.26 15.38
C GLU A 188 7.14 15.18 14.75
N LEU A 189 6.53 14.01 14.80
CA LEU A 189 5.26 13.72 14.16
C LEU A 189 4.40 12.83 15.07
N GLU A 190 3.15 13.22 15.24
CA GLU A 190 2.12 12.42 15.88
C GLU A 190 1.25 11.78 14.80
N LEU A 191 1.21 10.45 14.80
CA LEU A 191 0.43 9.63 13.88
C LEU A 191 -0.77 9.06 14.61
N THR A 192 -1.97 9.25 14.04
CA THR A 192 -3.20 8.65 14.52
C THR A 192 -3.86 7.83 13.41
N LYS A 193 -4.48 6.72 13.80
CA LYS A 193 -5.36 5.94 12.94
C LYS A 193 -6.65 5.63 13.70
N THR A 194 -7.73 6.27 13.29
CA THR A 194 -9.05 6.11 13.91
C THR A 194 -9.94 5.25 13.04
N LEU A 195 -10.60 4.30 13.68
CA LEU A 195 -11.46 3.30 13.06
C LEU A 195 -12.85 3.48 13.64
N SER A 196 -13.89 3.47 12.80
CA SER A 196 -15.26 3.45 13.28
C SER A 196 -16.18 2.59 12.41
N LEU A 197 -17.20 2.02 13.07
CA LEU A 197 -18.25 1.23 12.42
C LEU A 197 -19.59 1.94 12.55
N GLU A 198 -20.29 2.09 11.43
CA GLU A 198 -21.69 2.55 11.44
C GLU A 198 -22.64 1.37 11.70
N PRO A 199 -23.74 1.57 12.45
CA PRO A 199 -24.77 0.53 12.63
C PRO A 199 -25.35 0.04 11.30
N GLY A 200 -25.47 -1.26 11.13
CA GLY A 200 -26.07 -1.93 9.97
C GLY A 200 -25.23 -1.88 8.69
N LYS A 201 -24.00 -1.34 8.75
CA LYS A 201 -23.12 -1.17 7.59
C LYS A 201 -21.92 -2.11 7.65
N TYR A 202 -21.44 -2.51 6.48
CA TYR A 202 -20.22 -3.31 6.32
C TYR A 202 -18.97 -2.46 6.12
N HIS A 203 -19.11 -1.13 5.99
CA HIS A 203 -17.98 -0.22 5.82
C HIS A 203 -17.25 -0.03 7.14
N VAL A 204 -15.92 -0.05 7.05
CA VAL A 204 -15.03 0.42 8.11
C VAL A 204 -14.55 1.81 7.71
N HIS A 205 -14.92 2.83 8.47
CA HIS A 205 -14.34 4.16 8.28
C HIS A 205 -12.93 4.18 8.87
N VAL A 206 -11.97 4.65 8.07
CA VAL A 206 -10.56 4.74 8.48
C VAL A 206 -10.10 6.17 8.27
N GLU A 207 -9.73 6.85 9.36
CA GLU A 207 -9.10 8.15 9.33
C GLU A 207 -7.63 8.01 9.72
N VAL A 208 -6.73 8.51 8.87
CA VAL A 208 -5.29 8.58 9.18
C VAL A 208 -4.90 10.03 9.35
N GLY A 209 -4.43 10.38 10.54
CA GLY A 209 -3.98 11.72 10.90
C GLY A 209 -2.46 11.78 11.04
N LEU A 210 -1.86 12.81 10.45
CA LEU A 210 -0.44 13.14 10.61
C LEU A 210 -0.37 14.57 11.13
N LYS A 211 0.09 14.74 12.37
CA LYS A 211 0.22 16.05 13.00
C LYS A 211 1.69 16.36 13.22
N ASN A 212 2.18 17.38 12.51
CA ASN A 212 3.50 17.94 12.76
C ASN A 212 3.51 18.63 14.12
N VAL A 213 4.36 18.13 15.03
CA VAL A 213 4.57 18.71 16.37
C VAL A 213 5.96 19.35 16.49
N ALA A 214 6.77 19.28 15.44
CA ALA A 214 8.07 19.92 15.37
C ALA A 214 7.93 21.44 15.14
N GLU A 215 8.99 22.18 15.49
CA GLU A 215 9.08 23.62 15.18
C GLU A 215 9.32 23.91 13.70
N SER A 216 9.81 22.91 12.95
CA SER A 216 10.09 23.04 11.52
C SER A 216 9.00 22.41 10.66
N ALA A 217 8.82 22.93 9.44
CA ALA A 217 7.88 22.34 8.48
C ALA A 217 8.34 20.94 8.05
N LEU A 218 7.41 19.97 8.15
CA LEU A 218 7.58 18.60 7.66
C LEU A 218 6.62 18.36 6.49
N HIS A 219 6.98 17.44 5.59
CA HIS A 219 6.17 17.02 4.44
C HIS A 219 5.84 15.52 4.58
N PRO A 220 5.00 15.15 5.55
CA PRO A 220 4.82 13.75 5.84
C PRO A 220 3.93 13.07 4.80
N SER A 221 4.31 11.85 4.42
CA SER A 221 3.42 10.91 3.72
C SER A 221 3.46 9.56 4.39
N TYR A 222 2.37 8.81 4.27
CA TYR A 222 2.22 7.49 4.85
C TYR A 222 1.84 6.48 3.76
N THR A 223 2.14 5.22 4.03
CA THR A 223 1.70 4.10 3.20
C THR A 223 0.76 3.21 4.01
N LEU A 224 -0.46 3.02 3.50
CA LEU A 224 -1.44 2.08 4.04
C LEU A 224 -1.56 0.90 3.06
N SER A 225 -1.24 -0.30 3.52
CA SER A 225 -1.24 -1.51 2.69
C SER A 225 -2.36 -2.45 3.10
N ALA A 226 -3.05 -3.05 2.12
CA ALA A 226 -4.06 -4.08 2.34
C ALA A 226 -3.60 -5.43 1.78
N ALA A 227 -4.14 -6.51 2.34
CA ALA A 227 -3.95 -7.86 1.81
C ALA A 227 -4.44 -7.96 0.36
N ALA A 228 -3.81 -8.83 -0.43
CA ALA A 228 -4.24 -9.09 -1.81
C ALA A 228 -5.73 -9.46 -1.87
N GLY A 229 -6.46 -8.81 -2.78
CA GLY A 229 -7.91 -8.99 -2.96
C GLY A 229 -8.78 -8.00 -2.18
N ILE A 230 -8.23 -7.23 -1.23
CA ILE A 230 -8.91 -6.06 -0.67
C ILE A 230 -8.50 -4.86 -1.52
N ILE A 231 -9.44 -4.42 -2.34
CA ILE A 231 -9.29 -3.24 -3.19
C ILE A 231 -10.29 -2.18 -2.73
N SER A 232 -9.98 -0.91 -3.00
CA SER A 232 -10.99 0.13 -2.88
C SER A 232 -12.11 -0.16 -3.87
N GLU A 233 -13.37 -0.05 -3.43
CA GLU A 233 -14.55 -0.30 -4.28
C GLU A 233 -14.63 0.69 -5.46
N SER A 234 -13.98 1.85 -5.30
CA SER A 234 -13.85 2.88 -6.32
C SER A 234 -12.36 3.17 -6.57
N PRO A 235 -11.99 3.84 -7.67
CA PRO A 235 -10.70 4.50 -7.75
C PRO A 235 -10.44 5.34 -6.49
N LEU A 236 -9.20 5.40 -6.01
CA LEU A 236 -8.79 6.19 -4.82
C LEU A 236 -9.32 7.66 -4.84
N TYR A 237 -9.72 8.16 -6.00
CA TYR A 237 -10.23 9.49 -6.24
C TYR A 237 -11.76 9.64 -6.13
N ASP A 238 -12.49 8.65 -5.61
CA ASP A 238 -13.95 8.79 -5.43
C ASP A 238 -14.37 8.76 -3.94
N ASP A 239 -13.64 8.05 -3.08
CA ASP A 239 -14.04 7.82 -1.67
C ASP A 239 -13.05 8.38 -0.63
N ILE A 240 -12.02 9.11 -1.06
CA ILE A 240 -11.02 9.71 -0.16
C ILE A 240 -11.20 11.22 -0.06
N THR A 241 -11.31 11.71 1.17
CA THR A 241 -11.24 13.14 1.48
C THR A 241 -9.90 13.44 2.14
N ALA A 242 -9.22 14.50 1.72
CA ALA A 242 -8.07 15.04 2.46
C ALA A 242 -8.51 16.28 3.24
N ILE A 243 -8.08 16.37 4.51
CA ILE A 243 -8.26 17.57 5.34
C ILE A 243 -6.87 18.04 5.72
N ILE A 244 -6.56 19.29 5.40
CA ILE A 244 -5.27 19.91 5.72
C ILE A 244 -5.54 21.10 6.63
N ALA A 245 -4.84 21.13 7.77
CA ALA A 245 -4.90 22.23 8.72
C ALA A 245 -3.51 22.85 8.88
N HIS A 246 -3.40 24.16 8.68
CA HIS A 246 -2.18 24.93 8.93
C HIS A 246 -2.35 25.84 10.13
N GLY A 247 -1.39 25.81 11.06
CA GLY A 247 -1.29 26.80 12.13
C GLY A 247 -0.86 28.16 11.57
N ARG A 248 -1.51 29.23 12.02
CA ARG A 248 -1.12 30.61 11.74
C ARG A 248 -0.41 31.22 12.95
N ASN A 249 0.40 32.26 12.71
CA ASN A 249 1.17 32.96 13.76
C ASN A 249 0.30 33.53 14.89
N ASN A 250 -0.99 33.79 14.63
CA ASN A 250 -1.95 34.25 15.64
C ASN A 250 -2.60 33.11 16.46
N GLY A 251 -2.12 31.87 16.31
CA GLY A 251 -2.66 30.69 16.98
C GLY A 251 -3.94 30.12 16.36
N SER A 252 -4.48 30.73 15.29
CA SER A 252 -5.64 30.18 14.57
C SER A 252 -5.25 29.05 13.61
N LEU A 253 -6.18 28.15 13.32
CA LEU A 253 -6.02 27.10 12.31
C LEU A 253 -6.73 27.48 11.02
N SER A 254 -6.02 27.37 9.90
CA SER A 254 -6.59 27.40 8.55
C SER A 254 -6.89 25.98 8.11
N VAL A 255 -8.17 25.58 8.08
CA VAL A 255 -8.58 24.24 7.68
C VAL A 255 -9.12 24.25 6.26
N SER A 256 -8.65 23.35 5.42
CA SER A 256 -9.10 23.15 4.04
C SER A 256 -9.47 21.70 3.82
N ARG A 257 -10.68 21.48 3.28
CA ARG A 257 -11.19 20.15 2.93
C ARG A 257 -11.11 19.98 1.43
N TYR A 258 -10.45 18.92 0.98
CA TYR A 258 -10.28 18.60 -0.42
C TYR A 258 -11.10 17.35 -0.74
N PRO A 259 -12.14 17.48 -1.59
CA PRO A 259 -12.88 16.32 -2.05
C PRO A 259 -11.97 15.44 -2.93
N PRO A 260 -12.40 14.20 -3.21
CA PRO A 260 -11.64 13.24 -3.99
C PRO A 260 -11.09 13.78 -5.34
N ALA A 261 -11.89 14.58 -6.07
CA ALA A 261 -11.48 15.22 -7.33
C ALA A 261 -10.33 16.23 -7.21
N LYS A 262 -10.01 16.70 -6.00
CA LYS A 262 -8.99 17.72 -5.70
C LYS A 262 -7.80 17.20 -4.90
N LEU A 263 -7.60 15.89 -4.82
CA LEU A 263 -6.50 15.31 -4.04
C LEU A 263 -5.10 15.73 -4.55
N LYS A 264 -4.94 16.00 -5.85
CA LYS A 264 -3.67 16.56 -6.39
C LYS A 264 -3.39 17.97 -5.88
N GLU A 265 -4.44 18.79 -5.71
CA GLU A 265 -4.34 20.13 -5.12
C GLU A 265 -3.97 20.01 -3.64
N ALA A 266 -4.60 19.09 -2.92
CA ALA A 266 -4.27 18.78 -1.52
C ALA A 266 -2.80 18.39 -1.34
N ALA A 267 -2.28 17.47 -2.17
CA ALA A 267 -0.89 17.05 -2.13
C ALA A 267 0.08 18.22 -2.34
N LYS A 268 -0.23 19.11 -3.28
CA LYS A 268 0.58 20.32 -3.54
C LYS A 268 0.53 21.28 -2.35
N VAL A 269 -0.64 21.56 -1.78
CA VAL A 269 -0.77 22.45 -0.61
C VAL A 269 -0.06 21.89 0.61
N SER A 270 -0.13 20.56 0.82
CA SER A 270 0.63 19.90 1.87
C SER A 270 2.15 20.03 1.68
N GLN A 271 2.63 20.17 0.43
CA GLN A 271 4.05 20.36 0.10
C GLN A 271 4.49 21.83 0.13
N ASP A 272 3.61 22.76 -0.24
CA ASP A 272 3.93 24.18 -0.41
C ASP A 272 3.71 25.01 0.87
N GLY A 273 3.17 24.41 1.94
CA GLY A 273 2.76 25.07 3.19
C GLY A 273 3.84 25.87 3.93
N SER A 274 5.10 25.85 3.47
CA SER A 274 6.20 26.69 3.98
C SER A 274 6.36 28.04 3.25
N SER A 275 5.69 28.30 2.12
CA SER A 275 6.04 29.43 1.23
C SER A 275 5.12 30.66 1.36
N ASN A 276 3.89 30.50 1.87
CA ASN A 276 2.87 31.56 1.81
C ASN A 276 2.55 32.25 3.15
N SER A 277 3.37 32.07 4.18
CA SER A 277 3.32 32.91 5.38
C SER A 277 4.20 34.14 5.19
N ASN A 278 3.67 35.16 4.50
CA ASN A 278 4.19 36.53 4.49
C ASN A 278 3.06 37.48 4.91
#